data_AF-A0A4P8HYM5-F1
#
_entry.id   AF-A0A4P8HYM5-F1
#
_cell.length_a   1.000
_cell.length_b   1.000
_cell.length_c   1.000
_cell.angle_alpha   90.00
_cell.angle_beta   90.00
_cell.angle_gamma   90.00
#
_symmetry.space_group_name_H-M   'P 1'
#
loop_
_entity.id
_entity.type
_entity.pdbx_description
1 polymer ?
#
loop_
_entity_poly.entity_id
_entity_poly.type
_entity_poly.pdbx_seq_one_letter_code
_entity_poly.pdbx_strand_id
1 'polypeptide(L)'
;MNTLTPDQRDALHASLEQRMLALLRQLAGRPNSEFNRTPAVEEVETSPADSASNRTLNQLEAEADELRQAQLSSIRHALAKFGSGEDPGEHGDAGDYGDCENCGEPIGYSRLEARPEARFCIACQTRLEQPRR
;
A
#
# COMPACT_ATOMS: atom_id res chain seq x y z
N MET A 1 14.64 3.04 20.55
CA MET A 1 15.65 1.99 20.31
C MET A 1 14.91 0.78 19.79
N ASN A 2 15.03 0.57 18.49
CA ASN A 2 14.31 -0.47 17.77
C ASN A 2 14.87 -1.85 18.12
N THR A 3 14.02 -2.82 18.38
CA THR A 3 14.41 -4.17 18.86
C THR A 3 14.51 -5.21 17.74
N LEU A 4 14.39 -4.79 16.49
CA LEU A 4 14.44 -5.66 15.32
C LEU A 4 15.87 -6.10 15.02
N THR A 5 16.08 -7.40 14.83
CA THR A 5 17.36 -7.90 14.32
C THR A 5 17.54 -7.55 12.84
N PRO A 6 18.78 -7.49 12.32
CA PRO A 6 19.03 -7.27 10.89
C PRO A 6 18.26 -8.25 10.00
N ASP A 7 18.28 -9.55 10.33
CA ASP A 7 17.52 -10.57 9.59
C ASP A 7 16.01 -10.30 9.58
N GLN A 8 15.45 -9.84 10.71
CA GLN A 8 14.04 -9.49 10.79
C GLN A 8 13.71 -8.28 9.93
N ARG A 9 14.59 -7.27 9.88
CA ARG A 9 14.43 -6.09 9.02
C ARG A 9 14.47 -6.47 7.56
N ASP A 10 15.42 -7.29 7.14
CA ASP A 10 15.56 -7.74 5.75
C ASP A 10 14.34 -8.56 5.31
N ALA A 11 13.86 -9.46 6.17
CA ALA A 11 12.65 -10.24 5.90
C ALA A 11 11.41 -9.34 5.74
N LEU A 12 11.27 -8.31 6.58
CA LEU A 12 10.16 -7.34 6.49
C LEU A 12 10.27 -6.45 5.25
N HIS A 13 11.48 -6.01 4.90
CA HIS A 13 11.73 -5.25 3.68
C HIS A 13 11.36 -6.04 2.43
N ALA A 14 11.86 -7.28 2.31
CA ALA A 14 11.53 -8.18 1.21
C ALA A 14 10.02 -8.45 1.11
N SER A 15 9.35 -8.65 2.25
CA SER A 15 7.88 -8.81 2.31
C SER A 15 7.14 -7.57 1.79
N LEU A 16 7.58 -6.36 2.16
CA LEU A 16 7.00 -5.11 1.65
C LEU A 16 7.21 -4.94 0.14
N GLU A 17 8.40 -5.23 -0.37
CA GLU A 17 8.69 -5.18 -1.81
C GLU A 17 7.83 -6.17 -2.60
N GLN A 18 7.70 -7.41 -2.10
CA GLN A 18 6.84 -8.43 -2.71
C GLN A 18 5.38 -7.97 -2.74
N ARG A 19 4.86 -7.42 -1.64
CA ARG A 19 3.49 -6.88 -1.56
C ARG A 19 3.30 -5.71 -2.52
N MET A 20 4.28 -4.80 -2.60
CA MET A 20 4.27 -3.67 -3.53
C MET A 20 4.19 -4.15 -4.98
N LEU A 21 5.05 -5.08 -5.38
CA LEU A 21 5.08 -5.63 -6.73
C LEU A 21 3.79 -6.37 -7.08
N ALA A 22 3.23 -7.14 -6.14
CA ALA A 22 1.96 -7.81 -6.33
C ALA A 22 0.82 -6.81 -6.57
N LEU A 23 0.78 -5.73 -5.80
CA LEU A 23 -0.23 -4.67 -5.91
C LEU A 23 -0.07 -3.86 -7.19
N LEU A 24 1.16 -3.52 -7.57
CA LEU A 24 1.47 -2.89 -8.85
C LEU A 24 1.06 -3.78 -10.02
N ARG A 25 1.23 -5.11 -9.93
CA ARG A 25 0.73 -6.04 -10.95
C ARG A 25 -0.79 -6.07 -11.00
N GLN A 26 -1.51 -5.88 -9.91
CA GLN A 26 -2.97 -5.78 -9.95
C GLN A 26 -3.42 -4.49 -10.65
N LEU A 27 -2.72 -3.38 -10.40
CA LEU A 27 -2.99 -2.10 -11.06
C LEU A 27 -2.57 -2.09 -12.53
N ALA A 28 -1.42 -2.69 -12.87
CA ALA A 28 -0.89 -2.80 -14.23
C ALA A 28 -1.48 -3.97 -15.03
N GLY A 29 -2.00 -4.97 -14.32
CA GLY A 29 -2.62 -6.19 -14.86
C GLY A 29 -4.07 -5.98 -15.26
N ARG A 30 -4.54 -4.72 -15.29
CA ARG A 30 -5.46 -4.35 -16.36
C ARG A 30 -4.66 -4.53 -17.66
N PRO A 31 -4.89 -5.60 -18.46
CA PRO A 31 -4.44 -5.51 -19.83
C PRO A 31 -5.00 -4.19 -20.35
N ASN A 32 -4.24 -3.53 -21.22
CA ASN A 32 -4.76 -2.57 -22.18
C ASN A 32 -6.04 -3.13 -22.83
N SER A 33 -7.17 -3.05 -22.13
CA SER A 33 -8.48 -3.44 -22.61
C SER A 33 -9.20 -2.22 -23.15
N GLU A 34 -8.77 -1.00 -22.80
CA GLU A 34 -9.37 0.23 -23.37
C GLU A 34 -8.42 1.43 -23.57
N PHE A 35 -7.11 1.39 -23.25
CA PHE A 35 -6.30 2.64 -23.20
C PHE A 35 -5.16 2.81 -24.23
N ASN A 36 -5.05 1.93 -25.22
CA ASN A 36 -4.33 2.26 -26.46
C ASN A 36 -5.18 1.95 -27.70
N ARG A 37 -6.36 2.57 -27.73
CA ARG A 37 -6.89 3.07 -29.00
C ARG A 37 -7.20 4.55 -28.80
N THR A 38 -6.48 5.42 -29.48
CA THR A 38 -7.19 6.55 -30.08
C THR A 38 -8.05 5.93 -31.18
N PRO A 39 -9.39 6.00 -31.06
CA PRO A 39 -10.15 6.69 -32.08
C PRO A 39 -11.26 7.50 -31.41
N ALA A 40 -11.95 8.32 -32.20
CA ALA A 40 -13.28 8.77 -31.84
C ALA A 40 -14.13 7.57 -31.40
N VAL A 41 -14.67 7.56 -30.17
CA VAL A 41 -15.64 6.55 -29.78
C VAL A 41 -16.95 6.84 -30.51
N GLU A 42 -17.18 6.07 -31.57
CA GLU A 42 -18.51 5.65 -31.98
C GLU A 42 -19.14 4.98 -30.75
N GLU A 43 -20.23 5.56 -30.23
CA GLU A 43 -21.01 4.97 -29.14
C GLU A 43 -21.26 3.49 -29.49
N VAL A 44 -20.72 2.58 -28.68
CA VAL A 44 -21.21 1.20 -28.74
C VAL A 44 -22.68 1.30 -28.38
N GLU A 45 -23.57 1.05 -29.36
CA GLU A 45 -25.02 1.04 -29.16
C GLU A 45 -25.39 -0.15 -28.27
N THR A 46 -25.09 0.01 -26.99
CA THR A 46 -25.52 -0.87 -25.91
C THR A 46 -26.96 -0.52 -25.59
N SER A 47 -27.78 -1.53 -25.27
CA SER A 47 -29.14 -1.25 -24.80
C SER A 47 -29.07 -0.34 -23.56
N PRO A 48 -30.06 0.54 -23.30
CA PRO A 48 -30.08 1.35 -22.09
C PRO A 48 -29.85 0.56 -20.79
N ALA A 49 -30.23 -0.73 -20.76
CA ALA A 49 -29.96 -1.65 -19.66
C ALA A 49 -28.48 -2.04 -19.53
N ASP A 50 -27.79 -2.26 -20.66
CA ASP A 50 -26.37 -2.57 -20.72
C ASP A 50 -25.53 -1.34 -20.34
N SER A 51 -25.94 -0.13 -20.79
CA SER A 51 -25.26 1.12 -20.43
C SER A 51 -25.34 1.41 -18.93
N ALA A 52 -26.48 1.11 -18.28
CA ALA A 52 -26.63 1.24 -16.84
C ALA A 52 -25.71 0.25 -16.10
N SER A 53 -25.67 -1.00 -16.56
CA SER A 53 -24.82 -2.06 -15.99
C SER A 53 -23.34 -1.71 -16.08
N ASN A 54 -22.87 -1.24 -17.25
CA ASN A 54 -21.48 -0.84 -17.46
C ASN A 54 -21.07 0.35 -16.58
N ARG A 55 -21.97 1.33 -16.37
CA ARG A 55 -21.68 2.45 -15.46
C ARG A 55 -21.47 1.98 -14.03
N THR A 56 -22.31 1.07 -13.54
CA THR A 56 -22.15 0.51 -12.19
C THR A 56 -20.85 -0.29 -12.07
N LEU A 57 -20.51 -1.11 -13.07
CA LEU A 57 -19.26 -1.87 -13.08
C LEU A 57 -18.05 -0.91 -13.04
N ASN A 58 -18.03 0.11 -13.88
CA ASN A 58 -16.94 1.10 -13.91
C ASN A 58 -16.81 1.87 -12.58
N GLN A 59 -17.92 2.18 -11.90
CA GLN A 59 -17.91 2.82 -10.59
C GLN A 59 -17.28 1.93 -9.52
N LEU A 60 -17.72 0.66 -9.43
CA LEU A 60 -17.17 -0.31 -8.48
C LEU A 60 -15.68 -0.57 -8.74
N GLU A 61 -15.29 -0.59 -10.01
CA GLU A 61 -13.90 -0.71 -10.42
C GLU A 61 -13.05 0.47 -9.97
N ALA A 62 -13.54 1.71 -10.14
CA ALA A 62 -12.85 2.91 -9.68
C ALA A 62 -12.69 2.91 -8.16
N GLU A 63 -13.73 2.58 -7.40
CA GLU A 63 -13.67 2.46 -5.93
C GLU A 63 -12.62 1.42 -5.50
N ALA A 64 -12.58 0.27 -6.17
CA ALA A 64 -11.59 -0.77 -5.88
C ALA A 64 -10.15 -0.30 -6.17
N ASP A 65 -9.95 0.52 -7.20
CA ASP A 65 -8.64 1.09 -7.51
C ASP A 65 -8.18 2.13 -6.50
N GLU A 66 -9.08 2.98 -6.01
CA GLU A 66 -8.79 3.95 -4.95
C GLU A 66 -8.27 3.25 -3.69
N LEU A 67 -8.92 2.16 -3.29
CA LEU A 67 -8.49 1.34 -2.14
C LEU A 67 -7.10 0.73 -2.37
N ARG A 68 -6.84 0.17 -3.56
CA ARG A 68 -5.52 -0.38 -3.92
C ARG A 68 -4.44 0.70 -3.92
N GLN A 69 -4.74 1.89 -4.44
CA GLN A 69 -3.80 3.02 -4.43
C GLN A 69 -3.47 3.47 -3.00
N ALA A 70 -4.47 3.54 -2.12
CA ALA A 70 -4.27 3.86 -0.71
C ALA A 70 -3.38 2.81 0.00
N GLN A 71 -3.57 1.53 -0.30
CA GLN A 71 -2.72 0.45 0.19
C GLN A 71 -1.27 0.59 -0.35
N LEU A 72 -1.10 0.90 -1.63
CA LEU A 72 0.21 1.11 -2.25
C LEU A 72 0.95 2.28 -1.60
N SER A 73 0.26 3.39 -1.35
CA SER A 73 0.80 4.55 -0.63
C SER A 73 1.34 4.15 0.76
N SER A 74 0.57 3.35 1.50
CA SER A 74 0.98 2.87 2.84
C SER A 74 2.24 1.98 2.79
N ILE A 75 2.34 1.09 1.81
CA ILE A 75 3.52 0.23 1.61
C ILE A 75 4.74 1.06 1.21
N ARG A 76 4.58 2.02 0.29
CA ARG A 76 5.67 2.92 -0.15
C ARG A 76 6.20 3.76 1.01
N HIS A 77 5.31 4.25 1.86
CA HIS A 77 5.68 4.98 3.06
C HIS A 77 6.53 4.11 4.01
N ALA A 78 6.13 2.86 4.22
CA ALA A 78 6.90 1.92 5.02
C ALA A 78 8.28 1.62 4.43
N LEU A 79 8.38 1.41 3.11
CA LEU A 79 9.68 1.19 2.42
C LEU A 79 10.60 2.41 2.51
N ALA A 80 10.07 3.62 2.38
CA ALA A 80 10.86 4.86 2.49
C ALA A 80 11.55 4.99 3.87
N LYS A 81 10.96 4.41 4.92
CA LYS A 81 11.54 4.40 6.28
C LYS A 81 12.75 3.48 6.43
N PHE A 82 13.01 2.56 5.49
CA PHE A 82 14.24 1.79 5.46
C PHE A 82 15.39 2.55 4.80
N GLY A 83 15.10 3.45 3.85
CA GLY A 83 16.10 4.14 3.01
C GLY A 83 16.36 5.61 3.36
N SER A 84 16.18 6.01 4.62
CA SER A 84 16.42 7.42 5.05
C SER A 84 17.89 7.75 5.37
N GLY A 85 18.82 6.80 5.16
CA GLY A 85 20.24 7.11 5.03
C GLY A 85 20.52 7.60 3.62
N GLU A 86 21.11 8.77 3.48
CA GLU A 86 21.34 9.50 2.22
C GLU A 86 22.33 8.81 1.25
N ASP A 87 22.65 7.52 1.46
CA ASP A 87 23.71 6.79 0.78
C ASP A 87 23.20 5.50 0.11
N PRO A 88 23.22 5.39 -1.24
CA PRO A 88 22.78 4.20 -1.98
C PRO A 88 23.64 2.93 -1.75
N GLY A 89 24.76 3.04 -1.02
CA GLY A 89 25.72 1.96 -0.82
C GLY A 89 25.72 1.33 0.58
N GLU A 90 25.08 1.96 1.57
CA GLU A 90 25.19 1.52 2.97
C GLU A 90 23.95 0.72 3.39
N HIS A 91 24.00 -0.58 3.11
CA HIS A 91 23.11 -1.54 3.78
C HIS A 91 23.49 -1.55 5.27
N GLY A 92 22.68 -0.97 6.14
CA GLY A 92 23.00 -1.08 7.55
C GLY A 92 22.09 -0.34 8.50
N ASP A 93 22.21 0.97 8.59
CA ASP A 93 21.93 1.59 9.88
C ASP A 93 21.08 2.86 9.80
N ALA A 94 20.14 2.95 10.74
CA ALA A 94 19.29 4.11 11.03
C ALA A 94 18.18 4.48 10.03
N GLY A 95 17.42 3.50 9.53
CA GLY A 95 16.04 3.76 9.11
C GLY A 95 15.06 3.68 10.29
N ASP A 96 14.27 4.74 10.53
CA ASP A 96 13.18 4.83 11.55
C ASP A 96 12.09 3.74 11.43
N TYR A 97 12.22 2.83 10.47
CA TYR A 97 11.30 1.73 10.29
C TYR A 97 11.23 0.86 11.54
N GLY A 98 10.03 0.70 12.09
CA GLY A 98 9.76 -0.09 13.30
C GLY A 98 9.45 0.76 14.52
N ASP A 99 9.54 2.09 14.44
CA ASP A 99 9.09 2.99 15.49
C ASP A 99 7.71 3.61 15.18
N CYS A 100 6.90 3.81 16.21
CA CYS A 100 5.56 4.37 16.10
C CYS A 100 5.62 5.86 15.73
N GLU A 101 4.93 6.26 14.66
CA GLU A 101 4.91 7.67 14.22
C GLU A 101 4.21 8.63 15.19
N ASN A 102 3.44 8.12 16.16
CA ASN A 102 2.70 8.95 17.11
C ASN A 102 3.43 9.11 18.47
N CYS A 103 4.00 8.04 19.01
CA CYS A 103 4.66 8.06 20.32
C CYS A 103 6.17 7.81 20.28
N GLY A 104 6.73 7.41 19.13
CA GLY A 104 8.15 7.06 19.00
C GLY A 104 8.55 5.74 19.66
N GLU A 105 7.60 4.99 20.24
CA GLU A 105 7.88 3.68 20.82
C GLU A 105 8.01 2.61 19.74
N PRO A 106 8.83 1.56 19.97
CA PRO A 106 8.99 0.47 19.02
C PRO A 106 7.68 -0.29 18.82
N ILE A 107 7.37 -0.59 17.56
CA ILE A 107 6.26 -1.44 17.14
C ILE A 107 6.72 -2.89 17.31
N GLY A 108 5.99 -3.66 18.10
CA GLY A 108 6.34 -5.07 18.35
C GLY A 108 6.45 -5.89 17.07
N TYR A 109 7.48 -6.74 16.98
CA TYR A 109 7.78 -7.53 15.79
C TYR A 109 6.59 -8.34 15.28
N SER A 110 5.84 -9.04 16.13
CA SER A 110 4.66 -9.81 15.70
C SER A 110 3.61 -8.97 14.98
N ARG A 111 3.53 -7.67 15.28
CA ARG A 111 2.64 -6.74 14.58
C ARG A 111 3.18 -6.36 13.21
N LEU A 112 4.49 -6.13 13.10
CA LEU A 112 5.16 -5.86 11.83
C LEU A 112 5.20 -7.12 10.94
N GLU A 113 5.34 -8.30 11.51
CA GLU A 113 5.27 -9.58 10.80
C GLU A 113 3.88 -9.78 10.16
N ALA A 114 2.81 -9.52 10.93
CA ALA A 114 1.45 -9.57 10.41
C ALA A 114 1.18 -8.45 9.38
N ARG A 115 1.55 -7.21 9.73
CA ARG A 115 1.33 -6.00 8.92
C ARG A 115 2.62 -5.15 8.86
N PRO A 116 3.50 -5.42 7.88
CA PRO A 116 4.76 -4.70 7.71
C PRO A 116 4.57 -3.21 7.39
N GLU A 117 3.41 -2.82 6.83
CA GLU A 117 3.09 -1.43 6.51
C GLU A 117 2.58 -0.60 7.70
N ALA A 118 2.59 -1.16 8.91
CA ALA A 118 1.91 -0.55 10.04
C ALA A 118 2.70 0.59 10.68
N ARG A 119 2.05 1.76 10.81
CA ARG A 119 2.68 3.05 11.19
C ARG A 119 2.68 3.38 12.68
N PHE A 120 1.78 2.75 13.44
CA PHE A 120 1.53 3.08 14.86
C PHE A 120 1.71 1.86 15.74
N CYS A 121 2.11 2.01 17.01
CA CYS A 121 2.07 0.90 17.97
C CYS A 121 0.61 0.50 18.26
N ILE A 122 0.41 -0.69 18.85
CA ILE A 122 -0.94 -1.20 19.15
C ILE A 122 -1.74 -0.22 20.03
N ALA A 123 -1.12 0.40 21.03
CA ALA A 123 -1.79 1.35 21.92
C ALA A 123 -2.26 2.61 21.18
N CYS A 124 -1.43 3.14 20.27
CA CYS A 124 -1.80 4.29 19.45
C CYS A 124 -2.88 3.94 18.43
N GLN A 125 -2.77 2.78 17.78
CA GLN A 125 -3.79 2.28 16.85
C GLN A 125 -5.14 2.12 17.55
N THR A 126 -5.17 1.48 18.72
CA THR A 126 -6.40 1.29 19.50
C THR A 126 -7.02 2.61 19.95
N ARG A 127 -6.23 3.67 20.15
CA ARG A 127 -6.75 5.01 20.46
C ARG A 127 -7.38 5.69 19.24
N LEU A 128 -6.83 5.47 18.04
CA LEU A 128 -7.38 6.01 16.79
C LEU A 128 -8.67 5.31 16.36
N GLU A 129 -8.77 4.00 16.61
CA GLU A 129 -9.95 3.19 16.28
C GLU A 129 -11.09 3.36 17.29
N GLN A 130 -10.81 3.85 18.49
CA GLN A 130 -11.84 4.19 19.45
C GLN A 130 -12.69 5.34 18.91
N PRO A 131 -14.01 5.14 18.72
CA PRO A 131 -14.89 6.23 18.36
C PRO A 131 -14.82 7.28 19.47
N ARG A 132 -14.63 8.54 19.08
CA ARG A 132 -14.77 9.68 20.00
C ARG A 132 -16.22 9.65 20.50
N ARG A 133 -16.41 9.15 21.72
CA ARG A 133 -17.69 9.18 22.41
C ARG A 133 -18.03 10.59 22.87
#